data_AF-A0A971NRP5-F1
#
_entry.id   AF-A0A971NRP5-F1
#
_cell.length_a   1.000
_cell.length_b   1.000
_cell.length_c   1.000
_cell.angle_alpha   90.00
_cell.angle_beta   90.00
_cell.angle_gamma   90.00
#
_symmetry.space_group_name_H-M   'P 1'
#
loop_
_entity.id
_entity.type
_entity.pdbx_description
1 polymer ?
#
loop_
_entity_poly.entity_id
_entity_poly.type
_entity_poly.pdbx_seq_one_letter_code
_entity_poly.pdbx_strand_id
1 'polypeptide(L)'
;LVYMQYVGGNDNTSCSSTPSGYQCDVIESGASIASPSLAYAGGDTGIAYVKGNAVRYAYPWDLTYYPFDRPANCGTENNPWRCIDIVNPSGGATVGSRVALAYGSDDTHAEIVYSKRPTTKDMLMRASYVGSGGDCGGDGNTGGFNPQPVYRWSCSDVDAFIDNLADTTFAVTFDPNDFPVVSWNNKYTGDSAQRLYISYPAARVGEGPGWKKQVVDGNAYSTTGIWNDISINSAGLTSIAYIQPVFRACPTCPVDATDNLKVTRQFFKTYLPLIQK
;
A
#
# COMPACT_ATOMS: atom_id res chain seq x y z
N LEU A 1 4.09 -15.80 -6.08
CA LEU A 1 4.84 -14.55 -5.95
C LEU A 1 6.30 -14.82 -6.31
N VAL A 2 6.80 -14.13 -7.33
CA VAL A 2 8.20 -14.22 -7.77
C VAL A 2 8.76 -12.81 -7.78
N TYR A 3 9.95 -12.63 -7.21
CA TYR A 3 10.72 -11.40 -7.32
C TYR A 3 11.81 -11.58 -8.36
N MET A 4 11.94 -10.62 -9.27
CA MET A 4 12.93 -10.65 -10.33
C MET A 4 13.88 -9.47 -10.15
N GLN A 5 15.18 -9.74 -10.11
CA GLN A 5 16.22 -8.72 -9.94
C GLN A 5 17.36 -8.94 -10.92
N TYR A 6 18.03 -7.85 -11.32
CA TYR A 6 19.21 -7.93 -12.16
C TYR A 6 20.46 -8.14 -11.31
N VAL A 7 21.18 -9.24 -11.53
CA VAL A 7 22.39 -9.62 -10.77
C VAL A 7 23.67 -9.55 -11.59
N GLY A 8 23.57 -9.21 -12.87
CA GLY A 8 24.70 -9.22 -13.80
C GLY A 8 25.15 -10.63 -14.20
N GLY A 9 26.06 -10.71 -15.18
CA GLY A 9 26.45 -11.98 -15.81
C GLY A 9 25.39 -12.51 -16.78
N ASN A 10 25.71 -13.58 -17.52
CA ASN A 10 24.81 -14.20 -18.50
C ASN A 10 24.58 -15.69 -18.22
N ASP A 11 24.83 -16.16 -17.01
CA ASP A 11 24.77 -17.59 -16.66
C ASP A 11 23.61 -17.94 -15.73
N ASN A 12 22.72 -16.99 -15.41
CA ASN A 12 21.59 -17.22 -14.49
C ASN A 12 20.35 -17.73 -15.23
N THR A 13 19.91 -18.94 -14.88
CA THR A 13 18.72 -19.61 -15.46
C THR A 13 17.55 -19.73 -14.47
N SER A 14 17.59 -19.02 -13.35
CA SER A 14 16.51 -19.06 -12.34
C SER A 14 15.18 -18.52 -12.86
N CYS A 15 15.21 -17.55 -13.79
CA CYS A 15 14.02 -16.99 -14.43
C CYS A 15 13.51 -17.80 -15.62
N SER A 16 14.41 -18.46 -16.36
CA SER A 16 14.07 -19.18 -17.58
C SER A 16 15.17 -20.18 -17.95
N SER A 17 14.84 -21.14 -18.82
CA SER A 17 15.84 -22.08 -19.36
C SER A 17 16.92 -21.41 -20.22
N THR A 18 16.71 -20.16 -20.66
CA THR A 18 17.72 -19.36 -21.34
C THR A 18 18.50 -18.54 -20.30
N PRO A 19 19.84 -18.66 -20.26
CA PRO A 19 20.66 -17.87 -19.36
C PRO A 19 20.45 -16.36 -19.57
N SER A 20 20.40 -15.62 -18.46
CA SER A 20 20.20 -14.17 -18.45
C SER A 20 20.97 -13.54 -17.28
N GLY A 21 21.02 -12.21 -17.24
CA GLY A 21 21.51 -11.46 -16.07
C GLY A 21 20.47 -11.26 -14.98
N TYR A 22 19.30 -11.89 -15.10
CA TYR A 22 18.22 -11.78 -14.12
C TYR A 22 18.15 -13.02 -13.24
N GLN A 23 17.93 -12.78 -11.96
CA GLN A 23 17.61 -13.76 -10.96
C GLN A 23 16.12 -13.71 -10.61
N CYS A 24 15.48 -14.88 -10.52
CA CYS A 24 14.10 -15.01 -10.09
C CYS A 24 14.00 -15.80 -8.80
N ASP A 25 13.51 -15.14 -7.77
CA ASP A 25 13.32 -15.68 -6.43
C ASP A 25 11.85 -16.01 -6.22
N VAL A 26 11.55 -17.31 -6.05
CA VAL A 26 10.21 -17.75 -5.69
C VAL A 26 9.99 -17.48 -4.21
N ILE A 27 9.38 -16.34 -3.89
CA ILE A 27 9.10 -15.93 -2.50
C ILE A 27 8.03 -16.83 -1.89
N GLU A 28 6.92 -17.00 -2.61
CA GLU A 28 5.79 -17.77 -2.09
C GLU A 28 4.93 -18.35 -3.22
N SER A 29 4.50 -19.59 -3.07
CA SER A 29 3.59 -20.28 -3.98
C SER A 29 2.21 -20.52 -3.33
N GLY A 30 1.22 -20.84 -4.18
CA GLY A 30 -0.14 -21.18 -3.75
C GLY A 30 -1.22 -20.39 -4.49
N ALA A 31 -2.46 -20.85 -4.35
CA ALA A 31 -3.63 -20.17 -4.87
C ALA A 31 -3.92 -18.88 -4.09
N SER A 32 -4.69 -17.98 -4.71
CA SER A 32 -5.24 -16.76 -4.07
C SER A 32 -4.20 -15.75 -3.57
N ILE A 33 -3.09 -15.60 -4.28
CA ILE A 33 -2.19 -14.45 -4.13
C ILE A 33 -2.69 -13.35 -5.07
N ALA A 34 -3.10 -12.21 -4.50
CA ALA A 34 -3.52 -11.05 -5.27
C ALA A 34 -2.32 -10.25 -5.80
N SER A 35 -2.57 -9.23 -6.62
CA SER A 35 -1.54 -8.35 -7.17
C SER A 35 -0.67 -7.75 -6.04
N PRO A 36 0.66 -7.99 -6.04
CA PRO A 36 1.55 -7.46 -5.04
C PRO A 36 1.87 -5.98 -5.29
N SER A 37 2.38 -5.31 -4.26
CA SER A 37 2.99 -3.99 -4.34
C SER A 37 4.44 -4.08 -3.89
N LEU A 38 5.35 -3.59 -4.73
CA LEU A 38 6.79 -3.63 -4.55
C LEU A 38 7.30 -2.23 -4.23
N ALA A 39 8.17 -2.11 -3.23
CA ALA A 39 8.91 -0.88 -2.94
C ALA A 39 10.40 -1.17 -2.74
N TYR A 40 11.22 -0.16 -3.04
CA TYR A 40 12.68 -0.21 -2.90
C TYR A 40 13.22 1.14 -2.44
N ALA A 41 14.04 1.14 -1.40
CA ALA A 41 14.69 2.32 -0.83
C ALA A 41 15.87 1.88 0.05
N GLY A 42 16.91 2.69 0.15
CA GLY A 42 18.05 2.40 1.04
C GLY A 42 18.89 1.16 0.69
N GLY A 43 18.58 0.45 -0.40
CA GLY A 43 19.16 -0.87 -0.67
C GLY A 43 18.20 -2.02 -0.35
N ASP A 44 17.14 -1.74 0.39
CA ASP A 44 16.15 -2.72 0.83
C ASP A 44 14.98 -2.85 -0.13
N THR A 45 14.45 -4.07 -0.19
CA THR A 45 13.29 -4.42 -0.99
C THR A 45 12.17 -4.92 -0.10
N GLY A 46 10.96 -4.41 -0.31
CA GLY A 46 9.76 -4.88 0.36
C GLY A 46 8.67 -5.23 -0.64
N ILE A 47 7.91 -6.27 -0.35
CA ILE A 47 6.76 -6.68 -1.15
C ILE A 47 5.57 -6.90 -0.23
N ALA A 48 4.56 -6.05 -0.35
CA ALA A 48 3.27 -6.26 0.30
C ALA A 48 2.33 -6.99 -0.66
N TYR A 49 1.57 -7.96 -0.17
CA TYR A 49 0.64 -8.74 -0.98
C TYR A 49 -0.49 -9.30 -0.12
N VAL A 50 -1.61 -9.63 -0.76
CA VAL A 50 -2.72 -10.34 -0.10
C VAL A 50 -2.65 -11.81 -0.48
N LYS A 51 -2.67 -12.70 0.51
CA LYS A 51 -2.80 -14.15 0.31
C LYS A 51 -3.98 -14.67 1.12
N GLY A 52 -5.00 -15.17 0.44
CA GLY A 52 -6.25 -15.56 1.09
C GLY A 52 -6.92 -14.36 1.76
N ASN A 53 -7.01 -14.38 3.10
CA ASN A 53 -7.58 -13.30 3.91
C ASN A 53 -6.53 -12.51 4.71
N ALA A 54 -5.24 -12.67 4.41
CA ALA A 54 -4.16 -12.00 5.14
C ALA A 54 -3.43 -10.98 4.26
N VAL A 55 -3.09 -9.83 4.85
CA VAL A 55 -2.13 -8.89 4.27
C VAL A 55 -0.75 -9.28 4.78
N ARG A 56 0.15 -9.55 3.85
CA ARG A 56 1.49 -10.06 4.13
C ARG A 56 2.54 -9.09 3.62
N TYR A 57 3.69 -9.10 4.27
CA TYR A 57 4.86 -8.34 3.90
C TYR A 57 6.06 -9.28 3.80
N ALA A 58 6.70 -9.30 2.63
CA ALA A 58 7.89 -10.07 2.35
C ALA A 58 9.10 -9.15 2.17
N TYR A 59 10.22 -9.52 2.75
CA TYR A 59 11.50 -8.82 2.60
C TYR A 59 12.68 -9.82 2.57
N PRO A 60 13.80 -9.50 1.89
CA PRO A 60 15.00 -10.34 1.89
C PRO A 60 15.50 -10.61 3.30
N TRP A 61 16.06 -11.80 3.54
CA TRP A 61 16.54 -12.17 4.87
C TRP A 61 17.94 -12.78 4.82
N ASP A 62 18.92 -12.14 5.45
CA ASP A 62 20.26 -12.70 5.54
C ASP A 62 20.36 -13.77 6.63
N LEU A 63 20.69 -15.00 6.25
CA LEU A 63 20.90 -16.13 7.18
C LEU A 63 22.25 -16.05 7.90
N THR A 64 23.17 -15.18 7.49
CA THR A 64 24.51 -15.05 8.10
C THR A 64 24.45 -14.47 9.52
N TYR A 65 23.37 -13.74 9.83
CA TYR A 65 23.09 -13.16 11.14
C TYR A 65 21.84 -13.83 11.72
N TYR A 66 21.96 -15.05 12.24
CA TYR A 66 20.83 -15.84 12.75
C TYR A 66 20.58 -15.52 14.24
N PRO A 67 19.61 -14.67 14.62
CA PRO A 67 18.99 -14.82 15.91
C PRO A 67 17.91 -15.91 15.79
N PHE A 68 17.97 -16.91 16.67
CA PHE A 68 17.08 -18.09 16.71
C PHE A 68 15.59 -17.72 16.79
N ASP A 69 15.31 -16.46 17.13
CA ASP A 69 14.01 -15.88 17.31
C ASP A 69 13.35 -15.40 16.01
N ARG A 70 14.10 -15.43 14.90
CA ARG A 70 13.73 -14.88 13.60
C ARG A 70 14.30 -15.73 12.43
N PRO A 71 13.81 -16.96 12.20
CA PRO A 71 14.17 -17.72 11.00
C PRO A 71 13.52 -17.17 9.72
N ALA A 72 14.18 -17.34 8.57
CA ALA A 72 13.51 -17.22 7.27
C ALA A 72 12.36 -18.23 7.18
N ASN A 73 11.25 -17.85 6.57
CA ASN A 73 10.03 -18.66 6.53
C ASN A 73 9.35 -18.69 5.15
N CYS A 74 9.96 -18.05 4.16
CA CYS A 74 9.56 -18.09 2.76
C CYS A 74 10.80 -17.92 1.87
N GLY A 75 10.63 -17.91 0.56
CA GLY A 75 11.76 -17.99 -0.37
C GLY A 75 12.32 -19.42 -0.48
N THR A 76 13.49 -19.53 -1.09
CA THR A 76 14.24 -20.79 -1.20
C THR A 76 15.43 -20.77 -0.26
N GLU A 77 16.06 -21.92 0.01
CA GLU A 77 17.24 -21.98 0.88
C GLU A 77 18.39 -21.07 0.40
N ASN A 78 18.55 -20.93 -0.92
CA ASN A 78 19.60 -20.11 -1.52
C ASN A 78 19.22 -18.62 -1.61
N ASN A 79 17.93 -18.31 -1.63
CA ASN A 79 17.39 -16.95 -1.64
C ASN A 79 16.33 -16.85 -0.53
N PRO A 80 16.78 -16.78 0.73
CA PRO A 80 15.92 -16.71 1.90
C PRO A 80 15.14 -15.41 1.94
N TRP A 81 13.83 -15.54 2.15
CA TRP A 81 12.94 -14.42 2.40
C TRP A 81 12.24 -14.59 3.73
N ARG A 82 11.75 -13.47 4.23
CA ARG A 82 10.93 -13.42 5.41
C ARG A 82 9.57 -12.82 5.08
N CYS A 83 8.53 -13.58 5.36
CA CYS A 83 7.15 -13.25 5.10
C CYS A 83 6.37 -13.20 6.41
N ILE A 84 5.92 -12.02 6.78
CA ILE A 84 5.12 -11.80 7.98
C ILE A 84 3.68 -11.47 7.61
N ASP A 85 2.75 -11.86 8.46
CA ASP A 85 1.36 -11.40 8.36
C ASP A 85 1.25 -10.05 9.06
N ILE A 86 1.09 -8.97 8.30
CA ILE A 86 0.77 -7.64 8.85
C ILE A 86 -0.58 -7.71 9.57
N VAL A 87 -1.56 -8.33 8.91
CA VAL A 87 -2.83 -8.70 9.50
C VAL A 87 -3.31 -10.02 8.94
N ASN A 88 -3.77 -10.91 9.83
CA ASN A 88 -4.42 -12.17 9.49
C ASN A 88 -5.71 -12.28 10.32
N PRO A 89 -6.81 -11.67 9.86
CA PRO A 89 -8.04 -11.58 10.62
C PRO A 89 -8.70 -12.95 10.78
N SER A 90 -9.24 -13.18 11.98
CA SER A 90 -10.15 -14.29 12.30
C SER A 90 -11.56 -13.76 12.63
N GLY A 91 -12.53 -14.65 12.86
CA GLY A 91 -13.85 -14.26 13.37
C GLY A 91 -14.76 -13.54 12.37
N GLY A 92 -14.61 -13.81 11.07
CA GLY A 92 -15.47 -13.25 10.02
C GLY A 92 -15.02 -11.88 9.48
N ALA A 93 -13.95 -11.30 10.03
CA ALA A 93 -13.31 -10.12 9.45
C ALA A 93 -12.65 -10.45 8.10
N THR A 94 -12.75 -9.54 7.13
CA THR A 94 -12.21 -9.74 5.78
C THR A 94 -11.25 -8.64 5.36
N VAL A 95 -10.26 -8.96 4.55
CA VAL A 95 -9.39 -7.97 3.87
C VAL A 95 -9.79 -7.82 2.41
N GLY A 96 -9.59 -6.63 1.84
CA GLY A 96 -9.68 -6.44 0.40
C GLY A 96 -8.54 -7.15 -0.33
N SER A 97 -8.69 -7.31 -1.65
CA SER A 97 -7.69 -7.97 -2.50
C SER A 97 -6.56 -7.04 -2.96
N ARG A 98 -6.61 -5.76 -2.58
CA ARG A 98 -5.60 -4.75 -2.94
C ARG A 98 -4.74 -4.41 -1.75
N VAL A 99 -3.48 -4.08 -2.03
CA VAL A 99 -2.51 -3.56 -1.06
C VAL A 99 -1.57 -2.63 -1.80
N ALA A 100 -1.08 -1.59 -1.12
CA ALA A 100 -0.07 -0.69 -1.63
C ALA A 100 1.03 -0.56 -0.59
N LEU A 101 2.29 -0.56 -1.03
CA LEU A 101 3.48 -0.38 -0.21
C LEU A 101 4.29 0.75 -0.82
N ALA A 102 4.79 1.64 0.04
CA ALA A 102 5.82 2.59 -0.33
C ALA A 102 6.88 2.67 0.76
N TYR A 103 8.07 3.11 0.33
CA TYR A 103 9.11 3.61 1.20
C TYR A 103 9.29 5.10 1.01
N GLY A 104 9.72 5.78 2.07
CA GLY A 104 10.13 7.17 2.06
C GLY A 104 11.58 7.32 1.59
N SER A 105 12.30 8.20 2.25
CA SER A 105 13.72 8.46 1.98
C SER A 105 14.61 7.22 2.23
N ASP A 106 14.19 6.33 3.13
CA ASP A 106 14.86 5.08 3.48
C ASP A 106 13.85 3.96 3.85
N ASP A 107 14.37 2.79 4.23
CA ASP A 107 13.62 1.61 4.62
C ASP A 107 12.94 1.72 6.00
N THR A 108 13.36 2.70 6.81
CA THR A 108 12.75 2.98 8.11
C THR A 108 11.44 3.76 8.00
N HIS A 109 11.20 4.40 6.85
CA HIS A 109 9.95 5.05 6.50
C HIS A 109 9.16 4.17 5.55
N ALA A 110 8.43 3.18 6.08
CA ALA A 110 7.61 2.28 5.26
C ALA A 110 6.13 2.33 5.63
N GLU A 111 5.27 2.35 4.62
CA GLU A 111 3.81 2.37 4.79
C GLU A 111 3.14 1.32 3.91
N ILE A 112 2.33 0.47 4.51
CA ILE A 112 1.45 -0.47 3.80
C ILE A 112 0.01 -0.01 3.97
N VAL A 113 -0.69 0.26 2.87
CA VAL A 113 -2.11 0.60 2.85
C VAL A 113 -2.91 -0.60 2.35
N TYR A 114 -4.02 -0.88 3.03
CA TYR A 114 -4.92 -2.00 2.69
C TYR A 114 -6.34 -1.68 3.14
N SER A 115 -7.33 -2.43 2.64
CA SER A 115 -8.71 -2.31 3.10
C SER A 115 -9.11 -3.49 3.97
N LYS A 116 -9.92 -3.24 5.00
CA LYS A 116 -10.37 -4.28 5.95
C LYS A 116 -11.80 -4.02 6.42
N ARG A 117 -12.60 -5.08 6.53
CA ARG A 117 -13.88 -5.13 7.24
C ARG A 117 -13.68 -5.89 8.55
N PRO A 118 -13.45 -5.22 9.68
CA PRO A 118 -13.33 -5.91 10.97
C PRO A 118 -14.67 -6.47 11.47
N THR A 119 -15.78 -5.80 11.17
CA THR A 119 -17.14 -6.22 11.57
C THR A 119 -18.13 -5.93 10.44
N THR A 120 -18.87 -4.84 10.51
CA THR A 120 -19.92 -4.47 9.54
C THR A 120 -19.54 -3.31 8.64
N LYS A 121 -18.48 -2.56 9.00
CA LYS A 121 -17.99 -1.41 8.25
C LYS A 121 -16.67 -1.74 7.59
N ASP A 122 -16.51 -1.26 6.36
CA ASP A 122 -15.25 -1.34 5.63
C ASP A 122 -14.40 -0.13 6.02
N MET A 123 -13.10 -0.33 6.14
CA MET A 123 -12.15 0.68 6.58
C MET A 123 -10.95 0.70 5.63
N LEU A 124 -10.37 1.89 5.44
CA LEU A 124 -9.05 2.04 4.85
C LEU A 124 -8.04 2.01 5.98
N MET A 125 -7.21 0.98 5.97
CA MET A 125 -6.23 0.70 7.00
C MET A 125 -4.83 1.01 6.50
N ARG A 126 -3.91 1.13 7.45
CA ARG A 126 -2.49 1.22 7.18
C ARG A 126 -1.68 0.44 8.21
N ALA A 127 -0.43 0.15 7.85
CA ALA A 127 0.61 -0.27 8.77
C ALA A 127 1.86 0.57 8.49
N SER A 128 2.34 1.31 9.50
CA SER A 128 3.62 2.03 9.44
C SER A 128 4.72 1.22 10.10
N TYR A 129 5.90 1.19 9.49
CA TYR A 129 7.08 0.66 10.16
C TYR A 129 7.53 1.61 11.28
N VAL A 130 7.79 1.06 12.46
CA VAL A 130 8.22 1.79 13.66
C VAL A 130 9.50 1.20 14.26
N GLY A 131 10.07 0.15 13.65
CA GLY A 131 11.28 -0.54 14.10
C GLY A 131 11.13 -1.37 15.38
N SER A 132 10.39 -0.88 16.38
CA SER A 132 10.05 -1.60 17.62
C SER A 132 8.84 -0.96 18.31
N GLY A 133 8.15 -1.73 19.16
CA GLY A 133 7.02 -1.21 19.95
C GLY A 133 5.73 -1.03 19.14
N GLY A 134 5.64 -1.68 17.97
CA GLY A 134 4.41 -1.74 17.18
C GLY A 134 3.33 -2.62 17.82
N ASP A 135 2.24 -2.81 17.11
CA ASP A 135 1.05 -3.57 17.54
C ASP A 135 0.56 -4.61 16.52
N CYS A 136 1.22 -4.70 15.35
CA CYS A 136 0.87 -5.64 14.29
C CYS A 136 2.12 -6.13 13.53
N GLY A 137 1.94 -7.09 12.61
CA GLY A 137 3.06 -7.63 11.85
C GLY A 137 4.06 -8.37 12.71
N GLY A 138 3.61 -9.39 13.45
CA GLY A 138 4.46 -10.16 14.35
C GLY A 138 5.66 -10.73 13.61
N ASP A 139 6.86 -10.30 14.02
CA ASP A 139 8.08 -10.49 13.27
C ASP A 139 9.14 -11.16 14.14
N GLY A 140 8.91 -12.46 14.37
CA GLY A 140 9.66 -13.29 15.30
C GLY A 140 9.22 -13.09 16.74
N ASN A 141 9.99 -13.66 17.66
CA ASN A 141 9.69 -13.57 19.09
C ASN A 141 10.84 -12.94 19.87
N THR A 142 10.62 -12.60 21.14
CA THR A 142 11.69 -12.30 22.07
C THR A 142 12.36 -13.60 22.53
N GLY A 143 13.66 -13.55 22.84
CA GLY A 143 14.36 -14.66 23.48
C GLY A 143 13.93 -14.86 24.94
N GLY A 144 13.96 -16.10 25.43
CA GLY A 144 13.73 -16.43 26.84
C GLY A 144 12.65 -17.50 27.07
N PHE A 145 12.26 -17.69 28.33
CA PHE A 145 11.34 -18.75 28.78
C PHE A 145 9.88 -18.53 28.37
N ASN A 146 9.50 -17.31 28.00
CA ASN A 146 8.16 -16.96 27.54
C ASN A 146 8.24 -16.02 26.31
N PRO A 147 8.60 -16.55 25.13
CA PRO A 147 8.80 -15.77 23.92
C PRO A 147 7.53 -15.01 23.54
N GLN A 148 7.63 -13.69 23.36
CA GLN A 148 6.53 -12.83 22.93
C GLN A 148 6.76 -12.35 21.50
N PRO A 149 5.73 -12.21 20.66
CA PRO A 149 5.88 -11.66 19.32
C PRO A 149 6.52 -10.27 19.34
N VAL A 150 7.46 -10.02 18.43
CA VAL A 150 8.06 -8.69 18.25
C VAL A 150 7.33 -7.96 17.14
N TYR A 151 6.68 -6.85 17.47
CA TYR A 151 5.95 -6.04 16.52
C TYR A 151 6.79 -4.83 16.09
N ARG A 152 7.02 -4.73 14.77
CA ARG A 152 7.75 -3.62 14.13
C ARG A 152 6.85 -2.71 13.30
N TRP A 153 5.58 -3.05 13.21
CA TRP A 153 4.57 -2.30 12.48
C TRP A 153 3.50 -1.80 13.45
N SER A 154 3.04 -0.57 13.26
CA SER A 154 1.88 0.00 13.94
C SER A 154 0.73 0.13 12.96
N CYS A 155 -0.38 -0.56 13.25
CA CYS A 155 -1.55 -0.59 12.41
C CYS A 155 -2.64 0.34 12.94
N SER A 156 -3.16 1.21 12.08
CA SER A 156 -4.33 2.04 12.40
C SER A 156 -5.19 2.24 11.16
N ASP A 157 -6.35 2.86 11.31
CA ASP A 157 -7.10 3.35 10.16
C ASP A 157 -6.48 4.65 9.60
N VAL A 158 -6.56 4.79 8.27
CA VAL A 158 -6.48 6.07 7.55
C VAL A 158 -7.86 6.71 7.55
N ASP A 159 -8.88 5.89 7.34
CA ASP A 159 -10.29 6.29 7.45
C ASP A 159 -11.12 5.12 7.98
N ALA A 160 -11.91 5.39 9.02
CA ALA A 160 -12.80 4.43 9.65
C ALA A 160 -14.02 4.05 8.80
N PHE A 161 -14.15 4.60 7.58
CA PHE A 161 -15.19 4.26 6.64
C PHE A 161 -14.74 4.32 5.17
N ILE A 162 -14.91 3.19 4.49
CA ILE A 162 -15.03 3.12 3.03
C ILE A 162 -16.34 2.42 2.67
N ASP A 163 -16.87 2.71 1.49
CA ASP A 163 -18.17 2.19 1.05
C ASP A 163 -18.13 0.69 0.74
N ASN A 164 -17.07 0.24 0.05
CA ASN A 164 -16.90 -1.15 -0.36
C ASN A 164 -15.41 -1.52 -0.50
N LEU A 165 -14.99 -2.60 0.16
CA LEU A 165 -13.65 -3.19 0.00
C LEU A 165 -13.26 -3.46 -1.46
N ALA A 166 -14.20 -3.91 -2.29
CA ALA A 166 -13.93 -4.34 -3.66
C ALA A 166 -13.72 -3.17 -4.64
N ASP A 167 -14.40 -2.05 -4.40
CA ASP A 167 -14.42 -0.91 -5.31
C ASP A 167 -13.42 0.18 -4.89
N THR A 168 -12.91 0.11 -3.66
CA THR A 168 -11.91 1.05 -3.14
C THR A 168 -10.54 0.70 -3.71
N THR A 169 -9.94 1.65 -4.40
CA THR A 169 -8.58 1.61 -4.93
C THR A 169 -7.75 2.68 -4.26
N PHE A 170 -6.47 2.41 -4.07
CA PHE A 170 -5.57 3.31 -3.36
C PHE A 170 -4.14 3.10 -3.82
N ALA A 171 -3.36 4.17 -3.68
CA ALA A 171 -1.92 4.18 -3.83
C ALA A 171 -1.32 4.98 -2.67
N VAL A 172 -0.06 4.71 -2.35
CA VAL A 172 0.67 5.37 -1.28
C VAL A 172 2.04 5.79 -1.78
N THR A 173 2.50 6.93 -1.31
CA THR A 173 3.85 7.45 -1.54
C THR A 173 4.25 8.33 -0.35
N PHE A 174 5.46 8.87 -0.35
CA PHE A 174 5.95 9.75 0.70
C PHE A 174 6.20 11.14 0.15
N ASP A 175 5.95 12.15 0.97
CA ASP A 175 6.36 13.51 0.66
C ASP A 175 7.84 13.74 1.01
N PRO A 176 8.42 14.90 0.64
CA PRO A 176 9.83 15.18 0.90
C PRO A 176 10.25 15.25 2.38
N ASN A 177 9.31 15.21 3.32
CA ASN A 177 9.57 15.18 4.75
C ASN A 177 9.19 13.82 5.36
N ASP A 178 9.11 12.78 4.54
CA ASP A 178 8.79 11.41 4.94
C ASP A 178 7.42 11.23 5.61
N PHE A 179 6.46 12.11 5.30
CA PHE A 179 5.06 11.82 5.63
C PHE A 179 4.43 10.94 4.56
N PRO A 180 3.79 9.80 4.93
CA PRO A 180 3.04 9.00 3.99
C PRO A 180 1.81 9.78 3.50
N VAL A 181 1.52 9.63 2.21
CA VAL A 181 0.39 10.26 1.53
C VAL A 181 -0.32 9.21 0.71
N VAL A 182 -1.63 9.10 0.93
CA VAL A 182 -2.48 8.07 0.33
C VAL A 182 -3.48 8.73 -0.61
N SER A 183 -3.46 8.39 -1.89
CA SER A 183 -4.57 8.67 -2.81
C SER A 183 -5.53 7.50 -2.82
N TRP A 184 -6.83 7.77 -2.81
CA TRP A 184 -7.84 6.70 -2.76
C TRP A 184 -9.21 7.20 -3.22
N ASN A 185 -10.06 6.30 -3.70
CA ASN A 185 -11.45 6.63 -4.05
C ASN A 185 -12.43 6.12 -3.00
N ASN A 186 -13.50 6.89 -2.76
CA ASN A 186 -14.59 6.47 -1.89
C ASN A 186 -15.90 7.20 -2.20
N LYS A 187 -17.00 6.66 -1.73
CA LYS A 187 -18.33 7.26 -1.83
C LYS A 187 -18.74 7.76 -0.45
N TYR A 188 -19.16 9.02 -0.35
CA TYR A 188 -19.75 9.51 0.91
C TYR A 188 -21.07 8.79 1.17
N THR A 189 -21.43 8.64 2.45
CA THR A 189 -22.75 8.12 2.81
C THR A 189 -23.85 8.96 2.17
N GLY A 190 -24.67 8.34 1.31
CA GLY A 190 -25.76 9.02 0.59
C GLY A 190 -25.39 9.57 -0.79
N ASP A 191 -24.11 9.60 -1.17
CA ASP A 191 -23.72 9.88 -2.55
C ASP A 191 -24.14 8.71 -3.47
N SER A 192 -24.18 8.96 -4.78
CA SER A 192 -24.35 7.90 -5.79
C SER A 192 -23.05 7.50 -6.47
N ALA A 193 -21.98 8.27 -6.27
CA ALA A 193 -20.74 8.16 -7.02
C ALA A 193 -19.50 8.26 -6.12
N GLN A 194 -18.38 7.71 -6.60
CA GLN A 194 -17.10 7.75 -5.88
C GLN A 194 -16.31 9.00 -6.25
N ARG A 195 -15.62 9.57 -5.28
CA ARG A 195 -14.73 10.73 -5.43
C ARG A 195 -13.30 10.33 -5.16
N LEU A 196 -12.36 11.07 -5.72
CA LEU A 196 -10.93 10.93 -5.43
C LEU A 196 -10.60 11.74 -4.19
N TYR A 197 -9.90 11.11 -3.25
CA TYR A 197 -9.39 11.71 -2.03
C TYR A 197 -7.89 11.62 -1.96
N ILE A 198 -7.35 12.51 -1.14
CA ILE A 198 -6.00 12.40 -0.61
C ILE A 198 -6.05 12.45 0.91
N SER A 199 -5.26 11.58 1.53
CA SER A 199 -5.12 11.48 2.98
C SER A 199 -3.66 11.51 3.40
N TYR A 200 -3.38 12.15 4.54
CA TYR A 200 -2.04 12.29 5.11
C TYR A 200 -2.11 12.49 6.62
N PRO A 201 -1.05 12.18 7.40
CA PRO A 201 -1.03 12.41 8.83
C PRO A 201 -1.25 13.89 9.19
N ALA A 202 -2.05 14.17 10.21
CA ALA A 202 -2.31 15.55 10.66
C ALA A 202 -1.03 16.26 11.15
N ALA A 203 -0.09 15.52 11.74
CA ALA A 203 1.23 16.01 12.13
C ALA A 203 2.00 16.67 10.97
N ARG A 204 1.75 16.27 9.72
CA ARG A 204 2.35 16.85 8.52
C ARG A 204 2.11 18.35 8.38
N VAL A 205 0.97 18.84 8.86
CA VAL A 205 0.57 20.26 8.83
C VAL A 205 0.69 20.92 10.20
N GLY A 206 1.48 20.33 11.11
CA GLY A 206 1.70 20.84 12.46
C GLY A 206 0.49 20.64 13.40
N GLU A 207 -0.43 19.75 13.04
CA GLU A 207 -1.56 19.39 13.90
C GLU A 207 -1.27 18.16 14.78
N GLY A 208 -2.26 17.73 15.56
CA GLY A 208 -2.14 16.60 16.49
C GLY A 208 -2.13 15.21 15.84
N PRO A 209 -2.46 14.14 16.59
CA PRO A 209 -2.53 12.79 16.05
C PRO A 209 -3.71 12.62 15.09
N GLY A 210 -3.62 11.60 14.23
CA GLY A 210 -4.68 11.22 13.30
C GLY A 210 -4.38 11.59 11.85
N TRP A 211 -5.38 11.44 10.99
CA TRP A 211 -5.27 11.64 9.55
C TRP A 211 -6.20 12.73 9.05
N LYS A 212 -5.73 13.49 8.08
CA LYS A 212 -6.52 14.43 7.30
C LYS A 212 -6.98 13.76 6.02
N LYS A 213 -8.12 14.21 5.51
CA LYS A 213 -8.72 13.78 4.25
C LYS A 213 -9.21 14.99 3.47
N GLN A 214 -8.94 15.02 2.18
CA GLN A 214 -9.38 16.09 1.28
C GLN A 214 -9.92 15.49 -0.02
N VAL A 215 -10.97 16.11 -0.57
CA VAL A 215 -11.47 15.76 -1.91
C VAL A 215 -10.57 16.42 -2.95
N VAL A 216 -10.08 15.62 -3.89
CA VAL A 216 -9.22 16.06 -5.00
C VAL A 216 -10.05 16.29 -6.26
N ASP A 217 -10.92 15.35 -6.60
CA ASP A 217 -11.79 15.40 -7.77
C ASP A 217 -13.09 14.62 -7.49
N GLY A 218 -14.16 14.98 -8.21
CA GLY A 218 -15.46 14.32 -8.15
C GLY A 218 -16.54 15.13 -7.44
N ASN A 219 -17.78 14.70 -7.67
CA ASN A 219 -18.98 15.26 -7.07
C ASN A 219 -19.95 14.11 -6.71
N ALA A 220 -21.17 14.42 -6.23
CA ALA A 220 -22.13 13.41 -5.82
C ALA A 220 -22.65 12.48 -6.95
N TYR A 221 -22.33 12.81 -8.21
CA TYR A 221 -22.87 12.18 -9.42
C TYR A 221 -21.80 11.67 -10.40
N SER A 222 -20.52 11.97 -10.16
CA SER A 222 -19.40 11.60 -11.03
C SER A 222 -18.48 10.62 -10.32
N THR A 223 -18.34 9.42 -10.87
CA THR A 223 -17.45 8.39 -10.33
C THR A 223 -16.05 8.66 -10.86
N THR A 224 -15.10 8.88 -9.97
CA THR A 224 -13.71 9.21 -10.28
C THR A 224 -12.74 8.62 -9.25
N GLY A 225 -11.45 8.61 -9.60
CA GLY A 225 -10.37 8.16 -8.72
C GLY A 225 -10.12 6.64 -8.75
N ILE A 226 -10.76 5.91 -9.67
CA ILE A 226 -10.55 4.47 -9.82
C ILE A 226 -9.19 4.23 -10.47
N TRP A 227 -8.48 3.20 -10.01
CA TRP A 227 -7.13 2.85 -10.47
C TRP A 227 -6.19 4.06 -10.40
N ASN A 228 -6.23 4.75 -9.26
CA ASN A 228 -5.35 5.89 -9.03
C ASN A 228 -3.92 5.45 -8.72
N ASP A 229 -2.98 6.32 -9.08
CA ASP A 229 -1.58 6.26 -8.65
C ASP A 229 -1.09 7.67 -8.34
N ILE A 230 -0.14 7.79 -7.41
CA ILE A 230 0.35 9.05 -6.87
C ILE A 230 1.88 9.09 -6.88
N SER A 231 2.41 10.24 -7.26
CA SER A 231 3.84 10.54 -7.14
C SER A 231 4.05 11.94 -6.60
N ILE A 232 5.06 12.10 -5.74
CA ILE A 232 5.47 13.38 -5.17
C ILE A 232 6.94 13.58 -5.48
N ASN A 233 7.30 14.72 -6.08
CA ASN A 233 8.71 15.04 -6.31
C ASN A 233 9.34 15.70 -5.07
N SER A 234 10.66 15.86 -5.09
CA SER A 234 11.42 16.49 -4.00
C SER A 234 11.02 17.93 -3.66
N ALA A 235 10.34 18.64 -4.57
CA ALA A 235 9.79 19.99 -4.32
C ALA A 235 8.39 19.96 -3.66
N GLY A 236 7.83 18.77 -3.44
CA GLY A 236 6.47 18.60 -2.91
C GLY A 236 5.37 18.81 -3.94
N LEU A 237 5.69 18.71 -5.24
CA LEU A 237 4.71 18.77 -6.32
C LEU A 237 4.01 17.42 -6.50
N THR A 238 2.70 17.50 -6.36
CA THR A 238 1.65 16.49 -6.50
C THR A 238 1.42 16.04 -7.92
N SER A 239 1.46 14.75 -8.27
CA SER A 239 0.81 14.25 -9.47
C SER A 239 0.00 13.00 -9.14
N ILE A 240 -1.30 13.03 -9.42
CA ILE A 240 -2.19 11.86 -9.24
C ILE A 240 -2.81 11.55 -10.60
N ALA A 241 -2.57 10.36 -11.11
CA ALA A 241 -3.21 9.83 -12.32
C ALA A 241 -4.35 8.89 -11.91
N TYR A 242 -5.49 8.93 -12.60
CA TYR A 242 -6.68 8.15 -12.23
C TYR A 242 -7.69 8.04 -13.39
N ILE A 243 -8.56 7.04 -13.32
CA ILE A 243 -9.68 6.89 -14.25
C ILE A 243 -10.95 7.55 -13.70
N GLN A 244 -11.66 8.25 -14.58
CA GLN A 244 -13.03 8.71 -14.37
C GLN A 244 -13.95 8.01 -15.36
N PRO A 245 -14.67 6.95 -14.95
CA PRO A 245 -15.59 6.25 -15.83
C PRO A 245 -16.90 6.99 -16.08
N VAL A 246 -17.33 7.83 -15.13
CA VAL A 246 -18.62 8.51 -15.22
C VAL A 246 -18.48 9.96 -14.82
N PHE A 247 -18.82 10.86 -15.74
CA PHE A 247 -18.97 12.27 -15.47
C PHE A 247 -20.42 12.71 -15.53
N ARG A 248 -20.82 13.48 -14.52
CA ARG A 248 -22.11 14.16 -14.50
C ARG A 248 -22.03 15.45 -13.70
N ALA A 249 -22.26 16.59 -14.35
CA ALA A 249 -22.14 17.89 -13.72
C ALA A 249 -23.26 18.22 -12.72
N CYS A 250 -24.46 17.65 -12.90
CA CYS A 250 -25.64 17.93 -12.08
C CYS A 250 -26.65 16.76 -12.09
N PRO A 251 -27.64 16.71 -11.17
CA PRO A 251 -28.57 15.57 -11.04
C PRO A 251 -29.45 15.29 -12.27
N THR A 252 -29.58 16.26 -13.18
CA THR A 252 -30.38 16.16 -14.41
C THR A 252 -29.54 16.30 -15.68
N CYS A 253 -28.22 16.52 -15.53
CA CYS A 253 -27.31 16.69 -16.66
C CYS A 253 -27.12 15.35 -17.39
N PRO A 254 -26.79 15.37 -18.70
CA PRO A 254 -26.39 14.18 -19.43
C PRO A 254 -25.22 13.47 -18.74
N VAL A 255 -25.24 12.14 -18.80
CA VAL A 255 -24.16 11.30 -18.29
C VAL A 255 -23.16 11.07 -19.42
N ASP A 256 -21.90 11.39 -19.16
CA ASP A 256 -20.79 10.94 -20.00
C ASP A 256 -20.17 9.71 -19.32
N ALA A 257 -20.26 8.56 -19.99
CA ALA A 257 -19.76 7.28 -19.52
C ALA A 257 -18.46 6.86 -20.24
N THR A 258 -17.74 7.83 -20.80
CA THR A 258 -16.42 7.58 -21.40
C THR A 258 -15.39 7.42 -20.30
N ASP A 259 -14.67 6.30 -20.31
CA ASP A 259 -13.53 6.04 -19.44
C ASP A 259 -12.38 6.98 -19.78
N ASN A 260 -12.25 8.05 -19.01
CA ASN A 260 -11.22 9.07 -19.21
C ASN A 260 -10.07 8.86 -18.23
N LEU A 261 -8.84 8.74 -18.74
CA LEU A 261 -7.63 8.91 -17.94
C LEU A 261 -7.44 10.40 -17.64
N LYS A 262 -7.32 10.73 -16.35
CA LYS A 262 -7.09 12.07 -15.85
C LYS A 262 -5.79 12.14 -15.07
N VAL A 263 -5.19 13.34 -15.07
CA VAL A 263 -4.05 13.67 -14.22
C VAL A 263 -4.32 15.00 -13.55
N THR A 264 -4.13 15.07 -12.23
CA THR A 264 -4.18 16.32 -11.47
C THR A 264 -2.79 16.62 -10.91
N ARG A 265 -2.41 17.90 -10.91
CA ARG A 265 -1.14 18.38 -10.35
C ARG A 265 -1.39 19.47 -9.31
N GLN A 266 -0.80 19.34 -8.13
CA GLN A 266 -1.07 20.23 -6.99
C GLN A 266 0.19 20.45 -6.14
N PHE A 267 0.42 21.65 -5.63
CA PHE A 267 1.45 21.87 -4.60
C PHE A 267 0.86 21.67 -3.21
N PHE A 268 1.53 20.91 -2.36
CA PHE A 268 1.00 20.57 -1.04
C PHE A 268 1.00 21.68 0.01
N LYS A 269 1.71 22.80 -0.23
CA LYS A 269 1.74 23.94 0.70
C LYS A 269 0.47 24.81 0.61
N THR A 270 -0.22 24.80 -0.54
CA THR A 270 -1.44 25.57 -0.81
C THR A 270 -2.28 24.84 -1.86
N TYR A 271 -3.48 24.38 -1.48
CA TYR A 271 -4.34 23.58 -2.35
C TYR A 271 -5.18 24.47 -3.28
N LEU A 272 -4.80 24.53 -4.56
CA LEU A 272 -5.66 25.04 -5.63
C LEU A 272 -5.74 23.95 -6.73
N PRO A 273 -6.92 23.39 -7.01
CA PRO A 273 -7.06 22.42 -8.09
C PRO A 273 -6.83 23.13 -9.43
N LEU A 274 -5.84 22.69 -10.20
CA LEU A 274 -5.58 23.20 -11.55
C LEU A 274 -5.95 22.11 -12.57
N ILE A 275 -6.95 22.41 -13.41
CA ILE A 275 -7.36 21.54 -14.52
C ILE A 275 -6.33 21.72 -15.64
N GLN A 276 -5.58 20.66 -15.97
CA GLN A 276 -4.83 20.63 -17.23
C GLN A 276 -5.80 20.28 -18.36
N LYS A 277 -5.85 21.13 -19.39
CA LYS A 277 -6.48 20.85 -20.68
C LYS A 277 -5.42 20.32 -21.64
#